data_AF-A0A0H5S8I9-F1
#
_entry.id   AF-A0A0H5S8I9-F1
#
_cell.length_a   1.000
_cell.length_b   1.000
_cell.length_c   1.000
_cell.angle_alpha   90.00
_cell.angle_beta   90.00
_cell.angle_gamma   90.00
#
_symmetry.space_group_name_H-M   'P 1'
#
loop_
_entity.id
_entity.type
_entity.pdbx_description
1 polymer ?
#
loop_
_entity_poly.entity_id
_entity_poly.type
_entity_poly.pdbx_seq_one_letter_code
_entity_poly.pdbx_strand_id
1 'polypeptide(L)'
;MKSVLLFLAFSITTLLNVLKGEYCEDSNNNCRDWIVSYASLCQTTDYIIKTCPKSCGFCVKKLERKFDISHVPSHLQPIAWLIGIWRSEHGGKAIFPTIPTFTYGEQIEISISDDHMTGLKALKYTAFAWGLSGHEELHSEYGYIAVEPETRTASLTTVMNNDDTRMDIAGQ
;
A
#
# COMPACT_ATOMS: atom_id res chain seq x y z
N MET A 1 30.11 38.92 -37.91
CA MET A 1 28.71 38.96 -37.44
C MET A 1 28.60 38.11 -36.18
N LYS A 2 28.67 38.73 -34.99
CA LYS A 2 28.67 38.07 -33.67
C LYS A 2 27.70 38.83 -32.76
N SER A 3 26.41 38.45 -32.69
CA SER A 3 25.50 39.08 -31.69
C SER A 3 24.10 38.46 -31.45
N VAL A 4 23.72 37.31 -32.03
CA VAL A 4 22.31 36.84 -31.95
C VAL A 4 22.10 35.62 -31.03
N LEU A 5 23.15 35.05 -30.44
CA LEU A 5 23.05 33.78 -29.69
C LEU A 5 22.65 33.89 -28.21
N LEU A 6 22.53 35.09 -27.63
CA LEU A 6 22.30 35.26 -26.18
C LEU A 6 20.83 35.33 -25.75
N PHE A 7 19.88 35.57 -26.67
CA PHE A 7 18.46 35.68 -26.31
C PHE A 7 17.71 34.34 -26.26
N LEU A 8 18.23 33.29 -26.91
CA LEU A 8 17.60 31.96 -26.90
C LEU A 8 17.83 31.21 -25.58
N ALA A 9 18.93 31.48 -24.88
CA ALA A 9 19.23 30.81 -23.61
C ALA A 9 18.27 31.23 -22.47
N PHE A 10 17.72 32.45 -22.53
CA PHE A 10 16.85 32.99 -21.48
C PHE A 10 15.38 32.53 -21.60
N SER A 11 14.97 32.05 -22.78
CA SER A 11 13.64 31.44 -22.97
C SER A 11 13.62 29.93 -22.71
N ILE A 12 14.78 29.28 -22.66
CA ILE A 12 14.88 27.84 -22.37
C ILE A 12 14.84 27.56 -20.86
N THR A 13 15.33 28.50 -20.04
CA THR A 13 15.31 28.37 -18.57
C THR A 13 13.92 28.55 -17.95
N THR A 14 12.98 29.20 -18.63
CA THR A 14 11.60 29.36 -18.14
C THR A 14 10.70 28.16 -18.46
N LEU A 15 11.08 27.28 -19.40
CA LEU A 15 10.35 26.04 -19.71
C LEU A 15 10.80 24.81 -18.87
N LEU A 16 11.97 24.85 -18.23
CA LEU A 16 12.51 23.72 -17.45
C LEU A 16 11.95 23.62 -16.02
N ASN A 17 11.13 24.56 -15.56
CA ASN A 17 10.50 24.52 -14.23
C ASN A 17 9.11 23.83 -14.20
N VAL A 18 8.67 23.19 -15.29
CA VAL A 18 7.35 22.54 -15.40
C VAL A 18 7.38 21.05 -14.99
N LEU A 19 8.53 20.51 -14.58
CA LEU A 19 8.71 19.08 -14.23
C LEU A 19 9.08 18.84 -12.75
N LYS A 20 8.68 19.72 -11.85
CA LYS A 20 8.69 19.43 -10.41
C LYS A 20 7.33 18.79 -10.09
N GLY A 21 7.27 17.45 -10.07
CA GLY A 21 6.06 16.69 -9.74
C GLY A 21 5.37 17.33 -8.54
N GLU A 22 4.22 17.95 -8.82
CA GLU A 22 3.50 18.78 -7.87
C GLU A 22 3.17 17.93 -6.64
N TYR A 23 3.55 18.40 -5.46
CA TYR A 23 3.34 17.70 -4.21
C TYR A 23 1.83 17.55 -4.01
N CYS A 24 1.33 16.36 -4.33
CA CYS A 24 -0.10 16.13 -4.43
C CYS A 24 -0.62 15.58 -3.10
N GLU A 25 -1.28 16.46 -2.37
CA GLU A 25 -1.84 16.19 -1.04
C GLU A 25 -3.28 16.66 -0.95
N ASP A 26 -4.00 16.08 0.01
CA ASP A 26 -5.32 16.55 0.37
C ASP A 26 -5.18 17.83 1.20
N SER A 27 -5.90 18.87 0.81
CA SER A 27 -5.92 20.15 1.50
C SER A 27 -6.93 20.20 2.66
N ASN A 28 -7.70 19.11 2.87
CA ASN A 28 -8.63 18.97 3.97
C ASN A 28 -8.42 17.61 4.67
N ASN A 29 -8.36 17.64 6.01
CA ASN A 29 -8.14 16.45 6.82
C ASN A 29 -9.28 15.43 6.73
N ASN A 30 -10.48 15.84 6.32
CA ASN A 30 -11.65 14.98 6.19
C ASN A 30 -11.73 14.24 4.86
N CYS A 31 -10.81 14.50 3.92
CA CYS A 31 -10.84 13.91 2.57
C CYS A 31 -10.92 12.38 2.62
N ARG A 32 -10.12 11.75 3.48
CA ARG A 32 -10.13 10.29 3.65
C ARG A 32 -11.51 9.78 4.06
N ASP A 33 -12.12 10.39 5.08
CA ASP A 33 -13.40 9.96 5.62
C ASP A 33 -14.54 10.13 4.60
N TRP A 34 -14.52 11.20 3.82
CA TRP A 34 -15.50 11.43 2.76
C TRP A 34 -15.39 10.40 1.63
N ILE A 35 -14.18 10.10 1.15
CA ILE A 35 -14.00 9.18 0.01
C ILE A 35 -14.23 7.73 0.44
N VAL A 36 -13.88 7.37 1.67
CA VAL A 36 -14.22 6.06 2.26
C VAL A 36 -15.73 5.87 2.33
N SER A 37 -16.49 6.92 2.67
CA SER A 37 -17.95 6.83 2.79
C SER A 37 -18.65 6.85 1.43
N TYR A 38 -18.22 7.73 0.52
CA TYR A 38 -18.85 7.96 -0.79
C TYR A 38 -17.80 8.30 -1.85
N ALA A 39 -17.23 7.26 -2.48
CA ALA A 39 -16.22 7.44 -3.53
C ALA A 39 -16.73 8.25 -4.75
N SER A 40 -18.04 8.28 -5.00
CA SER A 40 -18.66 9.07 -6.08
C SER A 40 -18.49 10.58 -5.93
N LEU A 41 -18.11 11.07 -4.74
CA LEU A 41 -17.81 12.48 -4.51
C LEU A 41 -16.62 12.98 -5.34
N CYS A 42 -15.69 12.08 -5.70
CA CYS A 42 -14.58 12.37 -6.61
C CYS A 42 -15.01 12.64 -8.05
N GLN A 43 -16.28 12.44 -8.41
CA GLN A 43 -16.80 12.69 -9.75
C GLN A 43 -17.93 13.72 -9.74
N THR A 44 -18.59 13.91 -8.61
CA THR A 44 -19.82 14.70 -8.50
C THR A 44 -19.64 16.03 -7.78
N THR A 45 -18.61 16.19 -6.94
CA THR A 45 -18.47 17.35 -6.05
C THR A 45 -17.18 18.11 -6.35
N ASP A 46 -17.31 19.25 -7.03
CA ASP A 46 -16.16 20.09 -7.45
C ASP A 46 -15.22 20.48 -6.29
N TYR A 47 -15.78 20.76 -5.11
CA TYR A 47 -14.96 21.05 -3.93
C TYR A 47 -14.06 19.87 -3.58
N ILE A 48 -14.61 18.66 -3.52
CA ILE A 48 -13.85 17.44 -3.21
C ILE A 48 -12.84 17.12 -4.31
N ILE A 49 -13.22 17.29 -5.57
CA ILE A 49 -12.31 17.09 -6.70
C ILE A 49 -11.05 17.97 -6.59
N LYS A 50 -11.22 19.24 -6.19
CA LYS A 50 -10.11 20.20 -6.06
C LYS A 50 -9.35 20.06 -4.75
N THR A 51 -10.05 19.80 -3.66
CA THR A 51 -9.48 19.82 -2.30
C THR A 51 -8.87 18.48 -1.92
N CYS A 52 -9.36 17.37 -2.47
CA CYS A 52 -8.98 16.00 -2.11
C CYS A 52 -8.31 15.21 -3.25
N PRO A 53 -7.32 15.75 -3.99
CA PRO A 53 -6.76 15.07 -5.15
C PRO A 53 -6.04 13.77 -4.79
N LYS A 54 -5.53 13.64 -3.56
CA LYS A 54 -4.83 12.43 -3.08
C LYS A 54 -5.83 11.35 -2.71
N SER A 55 -6.84 11.70 -1.91
CA SER A 55 -7.91 10.76 -1.55
C SER A 55 -8.72 10.32 -2.78
N CYS A 56 -8.91 11.18 -3.77
CA CYS A 56 -9.57 10.83 -5.03
C CYS A 56 -8.69 10.07 -6.03
N GLY A 57 -7.39 9.86 -5.73
CA GLY A 57 -6.47 9.17 -6.63
C GLY A 57 -6.07 9.96 -7.88
N PHE A 58 -6.32 11.27 -7.92
CA PHE A 58 -5.85 12.16 -8.99
C PHE A 58 -4.36 12.45 -8.90
N CYS A 59 -3.78 12.26 -7.72
CA CYS A 59 -2.34 12.27 -7.58
C CYS A 59 -1.72 11.11 -8.36
N VAL A 60 -1.02 11.44 -9.45
CA VAL A 60 -0.10 10.51 -10.11
C VAL A 60 1.13 10.36 -9.21
N LYS A 61 0.97 9.66 -8.09
CA LYS A 61 2.13 9.14 -7.38
C LYS A 61 2.69 8.03 -8.25
N LYS A 62 4.01 8.03 -8.45
CA LYS A 62 4.72 6.88 -9.00
C LYS A 62 4.41 5.70 -8.09
N LEU A 63 3.47 4.85 -8.50
CA LEU A 63 3.12 3.65 -7.76
C LEU A 63 4.42 2.89 -7.55
N GLU A 64 4.73 2.58 -6.30
CA GLU A 64 5.92 1.79 -6.02
C GLU A 64 5.77 0.46 -6.73
N ARG A 65 6.83 0.00 -7.41
CA ARG A 65 6.82 -1.23 -8.21
C ARG A 65 6.26 -2.43 -7.44
N LYS A 66 6.51 -2.49 -6.12
CA LYS A 66 6.02 -3.57 -5.24
C LYS A 66 4.49 -3.61 -5.10
N PHE A 67 3.78 -2.55 -5.46
CA PHE A 67 2.31 -2.46 -5.43
C PHE A 67 1.68 -2.39 -6.83
N ASP A 68 2.49 -2.44 -7.89
CA ASP A 68 1.99 -2.36 -9.25
C ASP A 68 1.48 -3.73 -9.73
N ILE A 69 0.15 -3.89 -9.68
CA ILE A 69 -0.55 -5.13 -10.07
C ILE A 69 -0.18 -5.61 -11.48
N SER A 70 0.21 -4.70 -12.39
CA SER A 70 0.63 -5.07 -13.75
C SER A 70 1.93 -5.91 -13.79
N HIS A 71 2.72 -5.88 -12.72
CA HIS A 71 3.95 -6.64 -12.58
C HIS A 71 3.76 -7.98 -11.84
N VAL A 72 2.53 -8.33 -11.45
CA VAL A 72 2.24 -9.56 -10.70
C VAL A 72 2.37 -10.79 -11.62
N PRO A 73 3.17 -11.80 -11.25
CA PRO A 73 3.24 -13.08 -11.96
C PRO A 73 1.87 -13.72 -12.21
N SER A 74 1.70 -14.38 -13.36
CA SER A 74 0.39 -14.90 -13.80
C SER A 74 -0.29 -15.83 -12.79
N HIS A 75 0.47 -16.69 -12.10
CA HIS A 75 -0.06 -17.61 -11.09
C HIS A 75 -0.54 -16.91 -9.81
N LEU A 76 -0.10 -15.67 -9.55
CA LEU A 76 -0.53 -14.86 -8.39
C LEU A 76 -1.68 -13.90 -8.73
N GLN A 77 -2.06 -13.77 -10.00
CA GLN A 77 -3.18 -12.91 -10.43
C GLN A 77 -4.49 -13.17 -9.66
N PRO A 78 -4.88 -14.41 -9.32
CA PRO A 78 -6.10 -14.67 -8.55
C PRO A 78 -6.13 -14.01 -7.17
N ILE A 79 -4.96 -13.71 -6.59
CA ILE A 79 -4.83 -13.08 -5.27
C ILE A 79 -4.26 -11.66 -5.35
N ALA A 80 -4.09 -11.10 -6.55
CA ALA A 80 -3.47 -9.78 -6.74
C ALA A 80 -4.27 -8.63 -6.09
N TRP A 81 -5.57 -8.84 -5.86
CA TRP A 81 -6.44 -7.90 -5.13
C TRP A 81 -6.03 -7.70 -3.67
N LEU A 82 -5.23 -8.61 -3.09
CA LEU A 82 -4.68 -8.46 -1.75
C LEU A 82 -3.56 -7.41 -1.67
N ILE A 83 -2.92 -7.08 -2.79
CA ILE A 83 -1.75 -6.20 -2.83
C ILE A 83 -2.14 -4.79 -2.39
N GLY A 84 -1.45 -4.28 -1.37
CA GLY A 84 -1.72 -2.98 -0.78
C GLY A 84 -1.33 -2.90 0.68
N ILE A 85 -1.67 -1.78 1.31
CA ILE A 85 -1.52 -1.54 2.74
C ILE A 85 -2.93 -1.48 3.34
N TRP A 86 -3.20 -2.42 4.23
CA TRP A 86 -4.45 -2.55 4.97
C TRP A 86 -4.20 -2.09 6.40
N ARG A 87 -4.97 -1.12 6.89
CA ARG A 87 -4.74 -0.53 8.22
C ARG A 87 -6.03 -0.38 8.98
N SER A 88 -6.00 -0.79 10.24
CA SER A 88 -7.10 -0.72 11.19
C SER A 88 -6.60 -0.11 12.50
N GLU A 89 -7.18 0.99 12.96
CA GLU A 89 -6.77 1.61 14.23
C GLU A 89 -7.45 0.97 15.44
N HIS A 90 -8.69 0.47 15.28
CA HIS A 90 -9.54 -0.01 16.37
C HIS A 90 -10.27 -1.32 16.04
N GLY A 91 -9.95 -1.97 14.93
CA GLY A 91 -10.68 -3.17 14.48
C GLY A 91 -10.15 -4.48 15.06
N GLY A 92 -8.92 -4.50 15.59
CA GLY A 92 -8.35 -5.69 16.21
C GLY A 92 -8.94 -5.93 17.59
N LYS A 93 -9.39 -7.16 17.87
CA LYS A 93 -9.88 -7.58 19.19
C LYS A 93 -9.32 -8.96 19.54
N ALA A 94 -8.47 -9.01 20.55
CA ALA A 94 -7.91 -10.26 21.06
C ALA A 94 -8.82 -10.81 22.17
N ILE A 95 -9.27 -12.05 22.02
CA ILE A 95 -10.06 -12.77 23.02
C ILE A 95 -9.44 -14.16 23.18
N PHE A 96 -8.95 -14.47 24.39
CA PHE A 96 -8.46 -15.79 24.73
C PHE A 96 -8.75 -16.08 26.21
N PRO A 97 -9.09 -17.31 26.62
CA PRO A 97 -9.60 -17.59 27.97
C PRO A 97 -8.71 -17.16 29.15
N THR A 98 -7.39 -17.08 28.94
CA THR A 98 -6.39 -16.82 30.00
C THR A 98 -5.88 -15.38 30.04
N ILE A 99 -6.28 -14.51 29.10
CA ILE A 99 -5.86 -13.10 29.05
C ILE A 99 -7.08 -12.17 29.00
N PRO A 100 -7.01 -10.97 29.59
CA PRO A 100 -8.05 -9.96 29.41
C PRO A 100 -8.27 -9.64 27.94
N THR A 101 -9.52 -9.40 27.56
CA THR A 101 -9.82 -8.89 26.21
C THR A 101 -9.19 -7.52 26.05
N PHE A 102 -8.46 -7.34 24.96
CA PHE A 102 -7.91 -6.03 24.57
C PHE A 102 -8.14 -5.78 23.09
N THR A 103 -7.99 -4.52 22.69
CA THR A 103 -8.07 -4.08 21.30
C THR A 103 -6.72 -3.55 20.86
N TYR A 104 -6.44 -3.66 19.57
CA TYR A 104 -5.17 -3.27 18.99
C TYR A 104 -5.39 -2.65 17.61
N GLY A 105 -4.45 -1.78 17.23
CA GLY A 105 -4.31 -1.34 15.86
C GLY A 105 -3.43 -2.32 15.09
N GLU A 106 -3.67 -2.47 13.80
CA GLU A 106 -2.94 -3.39 12.93
C GLU A 106 -2.72 -2.77 11.56
N GLN A 107 -1.56 -3.07 10.98
CA GLN A 107 -1.24 -2.78 9.60
C GLN A 107 -0.67 -4.03 8.93
N ILE A 108 -1.28 -4.41 7.82
CA ILE A 108 -0.83 -5.48 6.95
C ILE A 108 -0.38 -4.85 5.64
N GLU A 109 0.82 -5.18 5.19
CA GLU A 109 1.32 -4.85 3.85
C GLU A 109 1.53 -6.14 3.06
N ILE A 110 0.86 -6.21 1.91
CA ILE A 110 1.02 -7.29 0.94
C ILE A 110 1.57 -6.69 -0.34
N SER A 111 2.70 -7.20 -0.81
CA SER A 111 3.42 -6.64 -1.95
C SER A 111 4.05 -7.72 -2.83
N ILE A 112 4.42 -7.34 -4.05
CA ILE A 112 5.20 -8.19 -4.95
C ILE A 112 6.59 -8.36 -4.32
N SER A 113 7.02 -9.62 -4.16
CA SER A 113 8.37 -9.92 -3.68
C SER A 113 9.43 -9.33 -4.58
N ASP A 114 10.60 -9.02 -4.00
CA ASP A 114 11.71 -8.47 -4.75
C ASP A 114 12.32 -9.46 -5.77
N ASP A 115 13.29 -8.96 -6.53
CA ASP A 115 13.98 -9.74 -7.54
C ASP A 115 14.98 -10.76 -6.93
N HIS A 116 15.25 -10.72 -5.62
CA HIS A 116 16.12 -11.68 -4.93
C HIS A 116 15.44 -13.03 -4.68
N MET A 117 14.10 -13.10 -4.74
CA MET A 117 13.38 -14.38 -4.70
C MET A 117 13.62 -15.19 -5.98
N THR A 118 14.43 -16.25 -5.89
CA THR A 118 14.83 -17.10 -7.03
C THR A 118 13.91 -18.30 -7.28
N GLY A 119 13.09 -18.68 -6.29
CA GLY A 119 12.12 -19.77 -6.41
C GLY A 119 10.81 -19.36 -7.11
N LEU A 120 9.75 -20.14 -6.89
CA LEU A 120 8.40 -19.74 -7.30
C LEU A 120 8.05 -18.40 -6.64
N LYS A 121 7.69 -17.40 -7.46
CA LYS A 121 7.36 -16.08 -6.93
C LYS A 121 6.15 -16.17 -6.00
N ALA A 122 6.23 -15.47 -4.89
CA ALA A 122 5.18 -15.32 -3.88
C ALA A 122 4.94 -13.84 -3.60
N LEU A 123 3.81 -13.48 -2.96
CA LEU A 123 3.62 -12.14 -2.41
C LEU A 123 4.33 -12.05 -1.07
N LYS A 124 5.02 -10.95 -0.81
CA LYS A 124 5.58 -10.63 0.51
C LYS A 124 4.45 -10.15 1.41
N TYR A 125 4.38 -10.73 2.60
CA TYR A 125 3.43 -10.38 3.66
C TYR A 125 4.19 -9.81 4.85
N THR A 126 3.75 -8.68 5.38
CA THR A 126 4.22 -8.17 6.67
C THR A 126 3.04 -7.63 7.46
N ALA A 127 2.92 -8.03 8.72
CA ALA A 127 1.90 -7.53 9.64
C ALA A 127 2.57 -6.97 10.88
N PHE A 128 2.01 -5.89 11.41
CA PHE A 128 2.45 -5.25 12.63
C PHE A 128 1.23 -4.77 13.41
N ALA A 129 1.18 -5.12 14.69
CA ALA A 129 0.14 -4.76 15.63
C ALA A 129 0.69 -3.86 16.75
N TRP A 130 -0.10 -2.88 17.18
CA TRP A 130 0.26 -1.96 18.25
C TRP A 130 -0.86 -1.75 19.27
N GLY A 131 -0.46 -1.43 20.50
CA GLY A 131 -1.38 -1.08 21.58
C GLY A 131 -1.99 0.31 21.39
N LEU A 132 -3.23 0.49 21.84
CA LEU A 132 -3.94 1.79 21.73
C LEU A 132 -3.43 2.84 22.73
N SER A 133 -2.84 2.41 23.85
CA SER A 133 -2.42 3.30 24.95
C SER A 133 -1.09 4.00 24.74
N GLY A 134 -0.37 3.71 23.65
CA GLY A 134 0.95 4.32 23.39
C GLY A 134 1.61 3.94 22.07
N HIS A 135 0.91 3.26 21.15
CA HIS A 135 1.48 2.70 19.93
C HIS A 135 2.70 1.79 20.17
N GLU A 136 2.75 1.15 21.34
CA GLU A 136 3.73 0.11 21.64
C GLU A 136 3.55 -1.07 20.69
N GLU A 137 4.64 -1.56 20.09
CA GLU A 137 4.62 -2.78 19.28
C GLU A 137 4.17 -3.95 20.15
N LEU A 138 3.09 -4.62 19.74
CA LEU A 138 2.58 -5.82 20.40
C LEU A 138 3.10 -7.08 19.68
N HIS A 139 2.98 -7.10 18.36
CA HIS A 139 3.30 -8.27 17.55
C HIS A 139 3.72 -7.86 16.15
N SER A 140 4.65 -8.61 15.57
CA SER A 140 4.99 -8.48 14.16
C SER A 140 5.21 -9.84 13.51
N GLU A 141 4.73 -9.96 12.28
CA GLU A 141 4.79 -11.17 11.47
C GLU A 141 5.33 -10.84 10.09
N TYR A 142 6.21 -11.70 9.58
CA TYR A 142 6.84 -11.53 8.27
C TYR A 142 6.77 -12.83 7.52
N GLY A 143 6.42 -12.79 6.24
CA GLY A 143 6.15 -14.00 5.52
C GLY A 143 5.94 -13.85 4.03
N TYR A 144 5.45 -14.94 3.44
CA TYR A 144 5.13 -15.01 2.02
C TYR A 144 3.83 -15.75 1.78
N ILE A 145 3.04 -15.26 0.83
CA ILE A 145 1.84 -15.92 0.30
C ILE A 145 2.18 -16.51 -1.07
N ALA A 146 2.25 -17.83 -1.15
CA ALA A 146 2.46 -18.54 -2.39
C ALA A 146 1.15 -19.14 -2.92
N VAL A 147 1.02 -19.23 -4.24
CA VAL A 147 -0.07 -19.96 -4.90
C VAL A 147 0.55 -21.05 -5.75
N GLU A 148 0.10 -22.28 -5.55
CA GLU A 148 0.54 -23.39 -6.38
C GLU A 148 0.00 -23.21 -7.82
N PRO A 149 0.86 -23.29 -8.86
CA PRO A 149 0.43 -23.09 -10.23
C PRO A 149 -0.66 -24.08 -10.64
N GLU A 150 -1.63 -23.62 -11.43
CA GLU A 150 -2.75 -24.43 -11.95
C GLU A 150 -3.72 -24.97 -10.89
N THR A 151 -3.50 -24.65 -9.61
CA THR A 151 -4.43 -24.97 -8.52
C THR A 151 -5.02 -23.70 -7.91
N ARG A 152 -5.88 -23.87 -6.90
CA ARG A 152 -6.41 -22.78 -6.07
C ARG A 152 -5.85 -22.82 -4.65
N THR A 153 -4.76 -23.56 -4.47
CA THR A 153 -4.14 -23.74 -3.17
C THR A 153 -3.18 -22.59 -2.92
N ALA A 154 -3.49 -21.79 -1.90
CA ALA A 154 -2.61 -20.77 -1.38
C ALA A 154 -1.97 -21.26 -0.07
N SER A 155 -0.71 -20.91 0.16
CA SER A 155 -0.05 -21.10 1.44
C SER A 155 0.51 -19.79 1.96
N LEU A 156 0.37 -19.57 3.26
CA LEU A 156 0.97 -18.46 3.99
C LEU A 156 2.01 -19.04 4.94
N THR A 157 3.27 -18.63 4.77
CA THR A 157 4.34 -18.97 5.71
C THR A 157 4.78 -17.70 6.41
N THR A 158 4.71 -17.66 7.74
CA THR A 158 5.13 -16.52 8.56
C THR A 158 6.15 -16.91 9.63
N VAL A 159 7.02 -15.96 9.94
CA VAL A 159 7.85 -15.93 11.15
C VAL A 159 7.40 -14.74 11.99
N MET A 160 7.32 -14.95 13.29
CA MET A 160 6.75 -14.00 14.23
C MET A 160 7.80 -13.54 15.23
N ASN A 161 7.64 -12.32 15.77
CA ASN A 161 8.61 -11.74 16.72
C ASN A 161 8.64 -12.41 18.11
N ASN A 162 7.78 -13.40 18.35
CA ASN A 162 7.73 -14.26 19.54
C ASN A 162 8.42 -15.61 19.32
N ASP A 163 9.30 -15.72 18.31
CA ASP A 163 10.04 -16.92 17.92
C ASP A 163 9.19 -18.08 17.41
N ASP A 164 7.94 -17.83 16.99
CA ASP A 164 7.07 -18.84 16.39
C ASP A 164 7.05 -18.76 14.85
N THR A 165 6.93 -19.92 14.20
CA THR A 165 6.87 -20.06 12.74
C THR A 165 5.61 -20.83 12.38
N ARG A 166 4.81 -20.26 11.48
CA ARG A 166 3.51 -20.81 11.09
C ARG A 166 3.44 -21.01 9.58
N MET A 167 2.85 -22.14 9.18
CA MET A 167 2.47 -22.40 7.79
C MET A 167 0.98 -22.74 7.77
N ASP A 168 0.20 -21.92 7.08
CA ASP A 168 -1.21 -22.14 6.83
C ASP A 168 -1.43 -22.47 5.35
N ILE A 169 -2.30 -23.44 5.07
CA ILE A 169 -2.67 -23.84 3.71
C ILE A 169 -4.17 -23.63 3.57
N ALA A 170 -4.54 -22.84 2.56
CA ALA A 170 -5.92 -22.61 2.15
C ALA A 170 -6.13 -23.23 0.76
N GLY A 171 -6.96 -24.26 0.69
CA GLY A 171 -7.39 -24.89 -0.56
C GLY A 171 -8.92 -24.97 -0.62
N GLN A 172 -9.48 -24.89 -1.83
CA GLN A 172 -10.88 -25.25 -2.12
C GLN A 172 -10.99 -26.72 -2.47
#